data_AF-A0A4Q0M2B1-F1
#
_entry.id   AF-A0A4Q0M2B1-F1
#
_cell.length_a   1.000
_cell.length_b   1.000
_cell.length_c   1.000
_cell.angle_alpha   90.00
_cell.angle_beta   90.00
_cell.angle_gamma   90.00
#
_symmetry.space_group_name_H-M   'P 1'
#
loop_
_entity.id
_entity.type
_entity.pdbx_description
1 polymer ?
#
loop_
_entity_poly.entity_id
_entity_poly.type
_entity_poly.pdbx_seq_one_letter_code
_entity_poly.pdbx_strand_id
1 'polypeptide(L)' 'MELSVGELAGRSGVAVSAIHFYEAKGLIRSSRNSGNQRRFPRETLRRGAGV' A
#
# COMPACT_ATOMS: atom_id res chain seq x y z
N MET A 1 -7.43 8.88 -6.09
CA MET A 1 -7.18 7.66 -6.90
C MET A 1 -6.48 6.66 -6.02
N GLU A 2 -6.93 5.41 -6.00
CA GLU A 2 -6.41 4.37 -5.10
C GLU A 2 -5.63 3.32 -5.89
N LEU A 3 -4.59 2.77 -5.29
CA LEU A 3 -3.67 1.80 -5.90
C LEU A 3 -3.94 0.41 -5.34
N SER A 4 -3.83 -0.62 -6.19
CA SER A 4 -3.75 -2.00 -5.71
C SER A 4 -2.40 -2.25 -5.03
N VAL A 5 -2.29 -3.31 -4.22
CA VAL A 5 -1.02 -3.65 -3.53
C VAL A 5 0.17 -3.81 -4.51
N GLY A 6 -0.05 -4.41 -5.68
CA GLY A 6 0.98 -4.57 -6.71
C GLY A 6 1.35 -3.27 -7.41
N GLU A 7 0.38 -2.39 -7.65
CA GLU A 7 0.61 -1.04 -8.19
C GLU A 7 1.36 -0.16 -7.18
N LEU A 8 1.00 -0.25 -5.89
CA LEU A 8 1.71 0.43 -4.82
C LEU A 8 3.16 -0.05 -4.74
N ALA A 9 3.37 -1.37 -4.73
CA ALA A 9 4.69 -1.99 -4.70
C ALA A 9 5.58 -1.57 -5.88
N GLY A 10 5.06 -1.70 -7.10
CA GLY A 10 5.79 -1.35 -8.31
C GLY A 10 6.16 0.12 -8.40
N ARG A 11 5.32 1.02 -7.85
CA ARG A 11 5.56 2.47 -7.89
C ARG A 11 6.43 2.99 -6.75
N SER A 12 6.35 2.40 -5.55
CA SER A 12 7.19 2.80 -4.42
C SER A 12 8.53 2.05 -4.36
N GLY A 13 8.71 1.00 -5.15
CA GLY A 13 9.88 0.12 -5.03
C GLY A 13 9.86 -0.71 -3.74
N VAL A 14 8.71 -0.81 -3.07
CA VAL A 14 8.57 -1.55 -1.81
C VAL A 14 8.00 -2.93 -2.11
N ALA A 15 8.54 -3.97 -1.47
CA ALA A 15 8.01 -5.31 -1.62
C ALA A 15 6.54 -5.40 -1.15
N VAL A 16 5.73 -6.21 -1.83
CA VAL A 16 4.33 -6.50 -1.44
C VAL A 16 4.24 -7.02 0.01
N SER A 17 5.22 -7.84 0.42
CA SER A 17 5.33 -8.34 1.80
C SER A 17 5.56 -7.21 2.82
N ALA A 18 6.37 -6.21 2.48
CA ALA A 18 6.61 -5.05 3.33
C ALA A 18 5.36 -4.17 3.45
N ILE A 19 4.59 -4.02 2.37
CA ILE A 19 3.28 -3.33 2.41
C ILE A 19 2.35 -4.05 3.39
N HIS A 20 2.22 -5.38 3.29
CA HIS A 20 1.41 -6.15 4.26
C HIS A 20 1.93 -6.03 5.69
N PHE A 21 3.25 -6.01 5.88
CA PHE A 21 3.87 -5.80 7.18
C PHE A 21 3.51 -4.43 7.77
N TYR A 22 3.65 -3.35 6.99
CA TYR A 22 3.28 -2.00 7.42
C TYR A 22 1.79 -1.86 7.71
N GLU A 23 0.95 -2.55 6.94
CA GLU A 23 -0.49 -2.55 7.16
C GLU A 23 -0.86 -3.29 8.44
N ALA A 24 -0.25 -4.46 8.70
CA ALA A 24 -0.43 -5.20 9.94
C ALA A 24 0.08 -4.43 11.16
N LYS A 25 1.12 -3.60 10.98
CA LYS A 25 1.63 -2.67 12.00
C LYS A 25 0.79 -1.40 12.15
N GLY A 26 -0.23 -1.18 11.32
CA GLY A 26 -1.06 0.03 11.34
C GLY A 26 -0.37 1.29 10.81
N LEU A 27 0.80 1.15 10.18
CA LEU A 27 1.57 2.26 9.60
C LEU A 27 0.99 2.74 8.28
N ILE A 28 0.27 1.88 7.57
CA ILE A 28 -0.50 2.21 6.38
C ILE A 28 -1.92 1.65 6.53
N ARG A 29 -2.90 2.33 5.95
CA ARG A 29 -4.28 1.85 5.90
C ARG A 29 -4.67 1.49 4.48
N SER A 30 -5.39 0.39 4.35
CA SER A 30 -6.12 0.06 3.12
C SER A 30 -7.61 0.36 3.29
N SER A 31 -8.23 0.74 2.19
CA SER A 31 -9.68 0.71 1.98
C SER A 31 -10.02 -0.60 1.28
N ARG A 32 -11.23 -1.12 1.52
CA ARG A 32 -11.79 -2.21 0.70
C ARG A 32 -12.75 -1.62 -0.32
N ASN A 33 -12.60 -1.99 -1.59
CA ASN A 33 -13.60 -1.65 -2.61
C ASN A 33 -14.81 -2.59 -2.54
N SER A 34 -15.83 -2.33 -3.36
CA SER A 34 -17.02 -3.18 -3.48
C SER A 34 -16.72 -4.63 -3.89
N GLY A 35 -15.55 -4.90 -4.45
CA GLY A 35 -15.07 -6.25 -4.78
C GLY A 35 -14.18 -6.86 -3.69
N ASN A 36 -14.20 -6.31 -2.47
CA ASN A 36 -13.39 -6.74 -1.33
C ASN A 36 -11.86 -6.70 -1.56
N GLN A 37 -11.41 -5.97 -2.58
CA GLN A 37 -9.99 -5.80 -2.88
C GLN A 37 -9.41 -4.66 -2.03
N ARG A 38 -8.18 -4.88 -1.54
CA ARG A 38 -7.41 -3.86 -0.82
C ARG A 38 -6.94 -2.77 -1.78
N ARG A 39 -7.25 -1.54 -1.41
CA ARG A 39 -6.92 -0.31 -2.12
C ARG A 39 -6.12 0.57 -1.17
N PHE A 40 -5.04 1.14 -1.67
CA PHE A 40 -4.14 1.99 -0.90
C PHE A 40 -4.16 3.41 -1.47
N PRO A 41 -4.24 4.44 -0.62
CA PRO A 41 -4.16 5.80 -1.10
C PRO A 41 -2.75 6.10 -1.63
N ARG A 42 -2.65 6.93 -2.67
CA ARG A 42 -1.38 7.34 -3.30
C ARG A 42 -0.41 7.97 -2.31
N GLU A 43 -0.92 8.59 -1.25
CA GLU A 43 -0.11 9.16 -0.17
C GLU A 43 0.79 8.11 0.50
N THR A 44 0.41 6.83 0.45
CA THR A 44 1.21 5.71 0.95
C THR A 44 2.55 5.61 0.23
N LEU A 45 2.64 6.04 -1.04
CA LEU A 45 3.89 6.12 -1.79
C LEU A 45 4.92 7.04 -1.12
N ARG A 46 4.47 8.08 -0.38
CA ARG A 46 5.38 9.02 0.30
C ARG A 46 5.98 8.45 1.60
N ARG A 47 5.36 7.45 2.23
CA ARG A 47 5.87 6.83 3.47
C ARG A 47 6.92 5.73 3.22
N GLY A 48 7.10 5.28 1.97
CA GLY A 48 8.02 4.20 1.62
C GLY A 48 9.40 4.62 1.13
N ALA A 49 9.64 5.92 0.91
CA ALA A 49 10.91 6.43 0.41
C ALA A 49 11.81 6.83 1.58
N GLY A 50 12.66 5.91 2.01
CA GLY A 50 13.71 6.23 2.98
C GLY A 50 14.36 5.00 3.62
N VAL A 51 14.98 4.14 2.82
CA VAL A 51 16.26 3.45 3.11
C VAL A 51 16.89 2.99 1.81
#